data_AF-A0A1G9TDK7-F1
#
_entry.id   AF-A0A1G9TDK7-F1
#
_cell.length_a   1.000
_cell.length_b   1.000
_cell.length_c   1.000
_cell.angle_alpha   90.00
_cell.angle_beta   90.00
_cell.angle_gamma   90.00
#
_symmetry.space_group_name_H-M   'P 1'
#
loop_
_entity.id
_entity.type
_entity.pdbx_description
1 polymer ?
#
loop_
_entity_poly.entity_id
_entity_poly.type
_entity_poly.pdbx_seq_one_letter_code
_entity_poly.pdbx_strand_id
1 'polypeptide(L)'
;MRRRTVLAGGGATFTTLLGGCFSADTLVDDSPSLPPGLSVTTEHVVWDVLPDSRDRRERLYDGGTVHRLFTERENATRAISAPNLPASFLDETDFDESFVVVVQYGRQSATWLELDRIERTDDGLDIVARVAEPSGGYGDDLAIHSLLLRVTDPAGGVPESLRATVVDDP
;
A
#
# COMPACT_ATOMS: atom_id res chain seq x y z
N MET A 1 54.55 44.19 5.27
CA MET A 1 54.50 42.82 4.70
C MET A 1 53.45 42.00 5.44
N ARG A 2 52.31 41.70 4.80
CA ARG A 2 51.20 40.92 5.39
C ARG A 2 51.41 39.43 5.08
N ARG A 3 51.27 38.57 6.09
CA ARG A 3 51.16 37.10 5.93
C ARG A 3 49.70 36.66 6.06
N ARG A 4 49.38 35.62 5.30
CA ARG A 4 48.08 35.04 4.96
C ARG A 4 47.50 34.19 6.10
N THR A 5 46.17 34.04 6.12
CA THR A 5 45.52 32.78 6.52
C THR A 5 44.23 32.63 5.71
N VAL A 6 44.06 31.45 5.11
CA VAL A 6 42.93 31.01 4.28
C VAL A 6 41.96 30.24 5.17
N LEU A 7 40.65 30.39 4.94
CA LEU A 7 39.66 29.42 5.40
C LEU A 7 38.57 29.27 4.35
N ALA A 8 38.40 28.01 3.93
CA ALA A 8 37.39 27.51 3.02
C ALA A 8 36.06 27.32 3.75
N GLY A 9 34.95 27.59 3.07
CA GLY A 9 33.60 27.26 3.53
C GLY A 9 32.76 26.90 2.32
N GLY A 10 32.51 25.60 2.15
CA GLY A 10 31.70 25.04 1.08
C GLY A 10 30.21 25.26 1.30
N GLY A 11 29.47 25.28 0.20
CA GLY A 11 28.03 25.17 0.17
C GLY A 11 27.64 24.57 -1.17
N ALA A 12 27.52 23.24 -1.22
CA ALA A 12 26.94 22.55 -2.36
C ALA A 12 25.41 22.59 -2.23
N THR A 13 24.76 23.35 -3.10
CA THR A 13 23.31 23.30 -3.31
C THR A 13 22.97 22.03 -4.10
N PHE A 14 22.32 21.07 -3.45
CA PHE A 14 21.74 19.90 -4.10
C PHE A 14 20.40 20.29 -4.70
N THR A 15 20.34 20.41 -6.02
CA THR A 15 19.11 20.46 -6.81
C THR A 15 18.69 19.04 -7.18
N THR A 16 17.59 18.54 -6.64
CA THR A 16 16.89 17.37 -7.18
C THR A 16 15.61 17.84 -7.88
N LEU A 17 15.69 17.84 -9.20
CA LEU A 17 14.59 17.99 -10.14
C LEU A 17 14.58 16.70 -10.97
N LEU A 18 13.38 16.24 -11.31
CA LEU A 18 13.02 15.23 -12.32
C LEU A 18 12.87 13.79 -11.84
N GLY A 19 11.62 13.46 -11.49
CA GLY A 19 11.07 12.11 -11.46
C GLY A 19 9.55 12.19 -11.58
N GLY A 20 9.05 12.71 -12.69
CA GLY A 20 7.62 12.81 -12.98
C GLY A 20 7.22 11.90 -14.12
N CYS A 21 6.06 11.25 -13.97
CA CYS A 21 5.09 11.04 -15.04
C CYS A 21 3.71 11.21 -14.41
N PHE A 22 3.10 12.37 -14.66
CA PHE A 22 1.70 12.65 -14.44
C PHE A 22 0.88 11.96 -15.54
N SER A 23 -0.10 11.15 -15.16
CA SER A 23 -1.30 10.96 -15.98
C SER A 23 -2.35 11.93 -15.44
N ALA A 24 -2.67 12.94 -16.25
CA ALA A 24 -3.74 13.88 -15.98
C ALA A 24 -5.06 13.27 -16.50
N ASP A 25 -5.87 12.75 -15.59
CA ASP A 25 -7.32 12.75 -15.74
C ASP A 25 -7.89 13.42 -14.49
N THR A 26 -8.72 14.43 -14.72
CA THR A 26 -9.54 15.10 -13.70
C THR A 26 -10.34 14.08 -12.89
N LEU A 27 -10.42 14.21 -11.56
CA LEU A 27 -11.56 13.95 -10.66
C LEU A 27 -11.06 13.96 -9.19
N VAL A 28 -11.74 14.72 -8.32
CA VAL A 28 -11.75 14.72 -6.83
C VAL A 28 -10.44 14.34 -6.09
N ASP A 29 -9.94 15.25 -5.25
CA ASP A 29 -8.83 15.00 -4.31
C ASP A 29 -9.27 14.03 -3.18
N ASP A 30 -9.59 12.79 -3.51
CA ASP A 30 -9.79 11.67 -2.57
C ASP A 30 -8.44 11.01 -2.25
N SER A 31 -7.44 11.85 -1.95
CA SER A 31 -6.19 11.38 -1.38
C SER A 31 -6.49 10.69 -0.05
N PRO A 32 -5.91 9.50 0.24
CA PRO A 32 -6.21 8.81 1.47
C PRO A 32 -5.82 9.65 2.69
N SER A 33 -6.62 9.58 3.77
CA SER A 33 -6.27 10.23 5.02
C SER A 33 -5.19 9.43 5.74
N LEU A 34 -4.00 10.02 5.91
CA LEU A 34 -2.84 9.37 6.53
C LEU A 34 -2.39 10.07 7.81
N PRO A 35 -1.84 9.34 8.80
CA PRO A 35 -1.24 9.94 9.98
C PRO A 35 0.01 10.77 9.61
N PRO A 36 0.35 11.82 10.38
CA PRO A 36 1.55 12.61 10.12
C PRO A 36 2.82 11.74 10.08
N GLY A 37 3.63 11.94 9.04
CA GLY A 37 4.90 11.25 8.83
C GLY A 37 4.80 9.84 8.25
N LEU A 38 3.59 9.32 8.05
CA LEU A 38 3.37 8.03 7.39
C LEU A 38 3.29 8.24 5.87
N SER A 39 3.98 7.39 5.10
CA SER A 39 3.82 7.31 3.65
C SER A 39 3.34 5.92 3.25
N VAL A 40 2.56 5.88 2.16
CA VAL A 40 2.00 4.62 1.64
C VAL A 40 2.06 4.61 0.12
N THR A 41 2.47 3.47 -0.45
CA THR A 41 2.30 3.15 -1.87
C THR A 41 1.32 2.00 -1.99
N THR A 42 0.34 2.11 -2.88
CA THR A 42 -0.70 1.11 -3.09
C THR A 42 -0.55 0.42 -4.45
N GLU A 43 -0.85 -0.87 -4.50
CA GLU A 43 -0.96 -1.64 -5.73
C GLU A 43 -2.21 -2.52 -5.66
N HIS A 44 -3.06 -2.46 -6.70
CA HIS A 44 -4.26 -3.29 -6.79
C HIS A 44 -4.04 -4.46 -7.75
N VAL A 45 -4.49 -5.65 -7.34
CA VAL A 45 -4.40 -6.86 -8.14
C VAL A 45 -5.72 -7.62 -8.07
N VAL A 46 -6.34 -7.87 -9.23
CA VAL A 46 -7.50 -8.77 -9.37
C VAL A 46 -7.04 -10.23 -9.38
N TRP A 47 -6.56 -10.68 -8.23
CA TRP A 47 -6.11 -12.06 -8.03
C TRP A 47 -6.07 -12.40 -6.55
N ASP A 48 -6.18 -13.70 -6.25
CA ASP A 48 -5.88 -14.21 -4.93
C ASP A 48 -4.35 -14.31 -4.70
N VAL A 49 -3.77 -13.29 -4.06
CA VAL A 49 -2.31 -13.18 -3.90
C VAL A 49 -1.75 -13.93 -2.70
N LEU A 50 -2.58 -14.37 -1.75
CA LEU A 50 -2.12 -15.04 -0.53
C LEU A 50 -2.18 -16.57 -0.69
N PRO A 51 -1.41 -17.34 0.12
CA PRO A 51 -1.46 -18.79 0.05
C PRO A 51 -2.87 -19.32 0.25
N ASP A 52 -3.24 -20.33 -0.52
CA ASP A 52 -4.57 -20.92 -0.46
C ASP A 52 -4.83 -21.57 0.91
N SER A 53 -5.94 -21.19 1.54
CA SER A 53 -6.51 -21.93 2.67
C SER A 53 -8.03 -21.92 2.59
N ARG A 54 -8.64 -23.02 3.03
CA ARG A 54 -10.10 -23.20 2.98
C ARG A 54 -10.82 -22.12 3.79
N ASP A 55 -10.40 -21.91 5.03
CA ASP A 55 -11.02 -20.94 5.94
C ASP A 55 -10.92 -19.50 5.40
N ARG A 56 -9.83 -19.17 4.69
CA ARG A 56 -9.65 -17.86 4.06
C ARG A 56 -10.61 -17.69 2.89
N ARG A 57 -10.70 -18.69 2.01
CA ARG A 57 -11.62 -18.67 0.87
C ARG A 57 -13.07 -18.56 1.31
N GLU A 58 -13.47 -19.29 2.35
CA GLU A 58 -14.84 -19.22 2.88
C GLU A 58 -15.18 -17.80 3.34
N ARG A 59 -14.30 -17.15 4.11
CA ARG A 59 -14.49 -15.74 4.51
C ARG A 59 -14.59 -14.81 3.32
N LEU A 60 -13.72 -14.97 2.31
CA LEU A 60 -13.73 -14.12 1.12
C LEU A 60 -15.02 -14.33 0.31
N TYR A 61 -15.51 -15.56 0.16
CA TYR A 61 -16.76 -15.82 -0.55
C TYR A 61 -18.01 -15.32 0.19
N ASP A 62 -17.93 -15.19 1.52
CA ASP A 62 -18.99 -14.62 2.35
C ASP A 62 -18.99 -13.09 2.38
N GLY A 63 -18.21 -12.40 1.53
CA GLY A 63 -18.13 -10.94 1.55
C GLY A 63 -17.16 -10.39 2.60
N GLY A 64 -16.32 -11.23 3.18
CA GLY A 64 -15.40 -10.86 4.25
C GLY A 64 -14.10 -10.20 3.76
N THR A 65 -13.42 -9.56 4.70
CA THR A 65 -12.07 -9.01 4.51
C THR A 65 -11.04 -9.94 5.14
N VAL A 66 -9.92 -10.16 4.45
CA VAL A 66 -8.75 -10.86 4.98
C VAL A 66 -7.54 -9.96 4.81
N HIS A 67 -6.70 -9.85 5.83
CA HIS A 67 -5.47 -9.08 5.74
C HIS A 67 -4.27 -9.82 6.33
N ARG A 68 -3.07 -9.42 5.89
CA ARG A 68 -1.81 -9.95 6.40
C ARG A 68 -0.69 -8.90 6.36
N LEU A 69 0.11 -8.87 7.42
CA LEU A 69 1.30 -8.05 7.55
C LEU A 69 2.55 -8.88 7.20
N PHE A 70 3.48 -8.27 6.47
CA PHE A 70 4.79 -8.80 6.16
C PHE A 70 5.87 -7.76 6.48
N THR A 71 6.75 -8.12 7.41
CA THR A 71 7.86 -7.28 7.89
C THR A 71 9.20 -7.72 7.32
N GLU A 72 9.23 -8.84 6.60
CA GLU A 72 10.45 -9.44 6.06
C GLU A 72 10.25 -9.80 4.59
N ARG A 73 11.23 -9.42 3.76
CA ARG A 73 11.23 -9.68 2.32
C ARG A 73 11.02 -11.15 1.99
N GLU A 74 11.77 -12.04 2.64
CA GLU A 74 11.72 -13.48 2.36
C GLU A 74 10.32 -14.06 2.58
N ASN A 75 9.65 -13.64 3.66
CA ASN A 75 8.29 -14.08 3.96
C ASN A 75 7.26 -13.49 2.99
N ALA A 76 7.41 -12.21 2.62
CA ALA A 76 6.55 -11.57 1.64
C ALA A 76 6.65 -12.27 0.27
N THR A 77 7.87 -12.43 -0.25
CA THR A 77 8.13 -13.09 -1.56
C THR A 77 7.67 -14.54 -1.59
N ARG A 78 7.77 -15.28 -0.48
CA ARG A 78 7.29 -16.66 -0.41
C ARG A 78 5.76 -16.75 -0.41
N ALA A 79 5.09 -15.81 0.26
CA ALA A 79 3.65 -15.88 0.50
C ALA A 79 2.83 -15.20 -0.59
N ILE A 80 3.32 -14.09 -1.13
CA ILE A 80 2.60 -13.27 -2.10
C ILE A 80 2.90 -13.78 -3.50
N SER A 81 1.88 -14.23 -4.23
CA SER A 81 2.03 -14.74 -5.60
C SER A 81 0.82 -14.38 -6.45
N ALA A 82 1.06 -13.65 -7.54
CA ALA A 82 0.03 -13.34 -8.53
C ALA A 82 0.65 -13.25 -9.92
N PRO A 83 -0.06 -13.66 -10.99
CA PRO A 83 0.45 -13.57 -12.36
C PRO A 83 0.69 -12.12 -12.82
N ASN A 84 -0.04 -11.16 -12.26
CA ASN A 84 0.01 -9.74 -12.64
C ASN A 84 0.55 -8.82 -11.53
N LEU A 85 1.14 -9.37 -10.46
CA LEU A 85 1.78 -8.53 -9.45
C LEU A 85 3.02 -7.88 -10.08
N PRO A 86 3.17 -6.54 -10.04
CA PRO A 86 4.40 -5.91 -10.49
C PRO A 86 5.57 -6.44 -9.67
N ALA A 87 6.56 -7.06 -10.33
CA ALA A 87 7.75 -7.58 -9.67
C ALA A 87 8.46 -6.47 -8.85
N SER A 88 8.40 -5.24 -9.35
CA SER A 88 8.94 -4.05 -8.70
C SER A 88 8.35 -3.77 -7.32
N PHE A 89 7.10 -4.15 -7.02
CA PHE A 89 6.46 -3.75 -5.77
C PHE A 89 7.23 -4.28 -4.55
N LEU A 90 7.51 -5.59 -4.52
CA LEU A 90 8.30 -6.20 -3.45
C LEU A 90 9.79 -5.89 -3.59
N ASP A 91 10.29 -5.80 -4.82
CA ASP A 91 11.70 -5.55 -5.08
C ASP A 91 12.16 -4.16 -4.61
N GLU A 92 11.31 -3.15 -4.79
CA GLU A 92 11.53 -1.76 -4.35
C GLU A 92 11.16 -1.52 -2.88
N THR A 93 10.64 -2.52 -2.16
CA THR A 93 10.34 -2.36 -0.74
C THR A 93 11.61 -2.51 0.09
N ASP A 94 12.00 -1.44 0.79
CA ASP A 94 13.00 -1.52 1.85
C ASP A 94 12.31 -2.01 3.13
N PHE A 95 12.56 -3.27 3.51
CA PHE A 95 11.92 -3.89 4.68
C PHE A 95 12.56 -3.47 6.02
N ASP A 96 13.69 -2.75 6.01
CA ASP A 96 14.27 -2.18 7.22
C ASP A 96 13.52 -0.90 7.64
N GLU A 97 12.88 -0.22 6.68
CA GLU A 97 12.14 1.03 6.90
C GLU A 97 10.62 0.90 6.67
N SER A 98 10.21 -0.13 5.94
CA SER A 98 8.83 -0.32 5.49
C SER A 98 8.33 -1.73 5.75
N PHE A 99 7.01 -1.89 5.71
CA PHE A 99 6.36 -3.19 5.74
C PHE A 99 5.27 -3.26 4.68
N VAL A 100 4.89 -4.48 4.31
CA VAL A 100 3.83 -4.74 3.34
C VAL A 100 2.59 -5.24 4.06
N VAL A 101 1.46 -4.59 3.80
CA VAL A 101 0.14 -5.09 4.16
C VAL A 101 -0.57 -5.56 2.90
N VAL A 102 -1.17 -6.75 2.96
CA VAL A 102 -2.08 -7.23 1.93
C VAL A 102 -3.48 -7.22 2.52
N VAL A 103 -4.43 -6.60 1.83
CA VAL A 103 -5.87 -6.65 2.12
C VAL A 103 -6.57 -7.34 0.96
N GLN A 104 -7.36 -8.35 1.23
CA GLN A 104 -8.15 -9.08 0.24
C GLN A 104 -9.63 -8.99 0.57
N TYR A 105 -10.43 -8.85 -0.48
CA TYR A 105 -11.88 -8.78 -0.41
C TYR A 105 -12.47 -9.66 -1.52
N GLY A 106 -13.46 -10.48 -1.16
CA GLY A 106 -14.22 -11.25 -2.13
C GLY A 106 -15.67 -10.77 -2.16
N ARG A 107 -16.15 -10.31 -3.31
CA ARG A 107 -17.57 -10.03 -3.55
C ARG A 107 -17.93 -10.21 -5.02
N GLN A 108 -19.23 -10.29 -5.33
CA GLN A 108 -19.75 -10.65 -6.66
C GLN A 108 -19.84 -9.50 -7.67
N SER A 109 -18.93 -8.53 -7.64
CA SER A 109 -18.96 -7.45 -8.64
C SER A 109 -17.57 -6.85 -8.78
N ALA A 110 -17.10 -6.71 -10.02
CA ALA A 110 -15.77 -6.19 -10.35
C ALA A 110 -15.60 -4.75 -9.84
N THR A 111 -14.90 -4.63 -8.72
CA THR A 111 -14.67 -3.35 -8.05
C THR A 111 -13.19 -3.18 -7.72
N TRP A 112 -12.67 -1.97 -7.83
CA TRP A 112 -11.31 -1.69 -7.40
C TRP A 112 -11.28 -1.52 -5.88
N LEU A 113 -10.18 -1.95 -5.26
CA LEU A 113 -9.93 -1.61 -3.87
C LEU A 113 -8.99 -0.42 -3.87
N GLU A 114 -9.40 0.64 -3.20
CA GLU A 114 -8.61 1.85 -2.99
C GLU A 114 -8.40 2.07 -1.50
N LEU A 115 -7.28 2.67 -1.13
CA LEU A 115 -7.07 3.07 0.26
C LEU A 115 -7.93 4.31 0.55
N ASP A 116 -8.75 4.25 1.61
CA ASP A 116 -9.51 5.39 2.12
C ASP A 116 -8.72 6.11 3.23
N ARG A 117 -8.35 5.38 4.28
CA ARG A 117 -7.58 5.97 5.38
C ARG A 117 -6.72 4.96 6.13
N ILE A 118 -5.72 5.50 6.82
CA ILE A 118 -4.94 4.81 7.85
C ILE A 118 -5.00 5.65 9.12
N GLU A 119 -5.27 5.01 10.25
CA GLU A 119 -5.25 5.65 11.55
C GLU A 119 -4.26 4.91 12.47
N ARG A 120 -3.49 5.68 13.25
CA ARG A 120 -2.73 5.11 14.37
C ARG A 120 -3.68 4.89 15.53
N THR A 121 -3.63 3.71 16.12
CA THR A 121 -4.34 3.35 17.35
C THR A 121 -3.33 3.13 18.47
N ASP A 122 -3.81 2.94 19.69
CA ASP A 122 -2.93 2.63 20.84
C ASP A 122 -2.16 1.32 20.62
N ASP A 123 -2.74 0.38 19.86
CA ASP A 123 -2.21 -0.97 19.67
C ASP A 123 -1.62 -1.21 18.26
N GLY A 124 -1.64 -0.22 17.35
CA GLY A 124 -1.10 -0.38 15.99
C GLY A 124 -1.78 0.49 14.92
N LEU A 125 -2.15 -0.13 13.79
CA LEU A 125 -2.79 0.57 12.66
C LEU A 125 -4.19 0.03 12.37
N ASP A 126 -5.13 0.94 12.12
CA ASP A 126 -6.43 0.64 11.50
C ASP A 126 -6.41 1.14 10.06
N ILE A 127 -6.62 0.23 9.12
CA ILE A 127 -6.60 0.50 7.68
C ILE A 127 -8.03 0.34 7.15
N VAL A 128 -8.52 1.37 6.48
CA VAL A 128 -9.81 1.31 5.79
C VAL A 128 -9.53 1.42 4.29
N ALA A 129 -9.92 0.38 3.57
CA ALA A 129 -10.00 0.40 2.12
C ALA A 129 -11.46 0.57 1.72
N ARG A 130 -11.70 1.18 0.56
CA ARG A 130 -13.03 1.32 -0.02
C ARG A 130 -13.12 0.60 -1.35
N VAL A 131 -14.33 0.14 -1.63
CA VAL A 131 -14.73 -0.39 -2.92
C VAL A 131 -15.02 0.79 -3.84
N ALA A 132 -14.27 0.91 -4.93
CA ALA A 132 -14.41 1.96 -5.93
C ALA A 132 -14.89 1.37 -7.27
N GLU A 133 -15.78 2.08 -7.95
CA GLU A 133 -16.23 1.74 -9.30
C GLU A 133 -15.11 2.03 -10.33
N PRO A 134 -14.61 1.04 -11.09
CA PRO A 134 -13.57 1.28 -12.08
C PRO A 134 -14.04 2.19 -13.22
N SER A 135 -13.21 3.03 -13.83
CA SER A 135 -13.64 3.83 -14.98
C SER A 135 -13.82 2.97 -16.25
N GLY A 136 -15.00 2.37 -16.47
CA GLY A 136 -15.34 1.56 -17.66
C GLY A 136 -16.23 0.36 -17.35
N GLY A 137 -17.08 -0.09 -18.28
CA GLY A 137 -18.09 -1.13 -18.03
C GLY A 137 -17.54 -2.47 -17.54
N TYR A 138 -18.28 -3.13 -16.65
CA TYR A 138 -17.83 -4.31 -15.90
C TYR A 138 -18.41 -5.63 -16.40
N GLY A 139 -17.65 -6.71 -16.19
CA GLY A 139 -18.16 -8.07 -16.13
C GLY A 139 -18.30 -8.52 -14.68
N ASP A 140 -19.34 -9.28 -14.37
CA ASP A 140 -19.46 -9.98 -13.09
C ASP A 140 -18.44 -11.13 -13.07
N ASP A 141 -17.22 -10.82 -12.62
CA ASP A 141 -16.23 -11.82 -12.26
C ASP A 141 -16.22 -11.97 -10.73
N LEU A 142 -16.47 -13.19 -10.24
CA LEU A 142 -16.41 -13.55 -8.82
C LEU A 142 -14.95 -13.55 -8.30
N ALA A 143 -14.16 -12.57 -8.71
CA ALA A 143 -12.74 -12.49 -8.50
C ALA A 143 -12.43 -11.96 -7.08
N ILE A 144 -11.31 -12.43 -6.53
CA ILE A 144 -10.75 -11.87 -5.31
C ILE A 144 -9.95 -10.62 -5.70
N HIS A 145 -10.25 -9.51 -5.06
CA HIS A 145 -9.49 -8.27 -5.21
C HIS A 145 -8.51 -8.14 -4.05
N SER A 146 -7.27 -7.82 -4.39
CA SER A 146 -6.18 -7.64 -3.42
C SER A 146 -5.62 -6.22 -3.54
N LEU A 147 -5.52 -5.53 -2.41
CA LEU A 147 -4.82 -4.26 -2.25
C LEU A 147 -3.55 -4.51 -1.46
N LEU A 148 -2.40 -4.25 -2.08
CA LEU A 148 -1.10 -4.28 -1.42
C LEU A 148 -0.72 -2.85 -1.03
N LEU A 149 -0.25 -2.70 0.20
CA LEU A 149 0.19 -1.42 0.76
C LEU A 149 1.64 -1.57 1.23
N ARG A 150 2.55 -0.79 0.65
CA ARG A 150 3.88 -0.58 1.20
C ARG A 150 3.80 0.63 2.11
N VAL A 151 3.94 0.41 3.41
CA VAL A 151 3.83 1.44 4.44
C VAL A 151 5.20 1.73 5.02
N THR A 152 5.59 3.00 5.02
CA THR A 152 6.80 3.49 5.70
C THR A 152 6.34 4.41 6.83
N ASP A 153 6.63 4.04 8.07
CA ASP A 153 6.31 4.84 9.26
C ASP A 153 7.55 5.02 10.14
N PRO A 154 8.39 6.05 9.88
CA PRO A 154 9.58 6.30 10.67
C PRO A 154 9.30 6.66 12.14
N ALA A 155 8.09 7.12 12.45
CA ALA A 155 7.72 7.57 13.79
C ALA A 155 7.10 6.44 14.63
N GLY A 156 6.29 5.58 14.00
CA GLY A 156 5.59 4.46 14.64
C GLY A 156 6.28 3.10 14.50
N GLY A 157 7.17 2.94 13.51
CA GLY A 157 7.78 1.66 13.19
C GLY A 157 6.77 0.62 12.70
N VAL A 158 7.08 -0.66 12.91
CA VAL A 158 6.19 -1.78 12.60
C VAL A 158 5.10 -1.90 13.67
N PRO A 159 3.81 -1.98 13.31
CA PRO A 159 2.74 -2.08 14.30
C PRO A 159 2.65 -3.46 14.95
N GLU A 160 2.32 -3.51 16.25
CA GLU A 160 2.09 -4.77 16.97
C GLU A 160 0.75 -5.42 16.60
N SER A 161 -0.25 -4.61 16.24
CA SER A 161 -1.54 -5.08 15.72
C SER A 161 -1.94 -4.36 14.45
N LEU A 162 -2.72 -5.05 13.62
CA LEU A 162 -3.22 -4.53 12.37
C LEU A 162 -4.68 -4.93 12.22
N ARG A 163 -5.52 -3.93 11.95
CA ARG A 163 -6.90 -4.14 11.49
C ARG A 163 -7.03 -3.59 10.08
N ALA A 164 -7.73 -4.33 9.23
CA ALA A 164 -8.11 -3.85 7.92
C ALA A 164 -9.61 -4.09 7.72
N THR A 165 -10.30 -3.05 7.25
CA THR A 165 -11.73 -3.10 6.92
C THR A 165 -11.91 -2.64 5.48
N VAL A 166 -12.81 -3.31 4.76
CA VAL A 166 -13.25 -2.85 3.44
C VAL A 166 -14.68 -2.33 3.57
N VAL A 167 -14.92 -1.10 3.11
CA VAL A 167 -16.24 -0.48 3.11
C VAL A 167 -16.75 -0.33 1.68
N ASP A 168 -18.03 -0.63 1.48
CA ASP A 168 -18.74 -0.28 0.26
C ASP A 168 -19.33 1.11 0.44
N ASP A 169 -19.02 2.04 -0.47
CA ASP A 169 -19.77 3.29 -0.54
C ASP A 169 -21.12 2.97 -1.22
N PRO A 170 -22.27 3.29 -0.59
CA PRO A 170 -23.60 2.87 -1.06
C PRO A 170 -24.13 3.60 -2.30
#